data_AF-A0A348Y8L3-F1
#
_entry.id   AF-A0A348Y8L3-F1
#
_cell.length_a   1.000
_cell.length_b   1.000
_cell.length_c   1.000
_cell.angle_alpha   90.00
_cell.angle_beta   90.00
_cell.angle_gamma   90.00
#
_symmetry.space_group_name_H-M   'P 1'
#
loop_
_entity.id
_entity.type
_entity.pdbx_description
1 polymer ?
#
loop_
_entity_poly.entity_id
_entity_poly.type
_entity_poly.pdbx_seq_one_letter_code
_entity_poly.pdbx_strand_id
1 'polypeptide(L)'
;MLNLTPRYTSTRIDELPALLQPLAAQSMTLARLYAARGIVQPDELETQLAGLLPAEQLKGIIEAVRLLDVAIDEGQRILIVGDFDCDGATSTALMMRALTA
;
A
#
# COMPACT_ATOMS: atom_id res chain seq x y z
N MET A 1 6.05 24.31 15.58
CA MET A 1 5.71 24.46 14.16
C MET A 1 6.44 23.37 13.39
N LEU A 2 5.73 22.56 12.60
CA LEU A 2 6.37 21.63 11.66
C LEU A 2 7.00 22.45 10.52
N ASN A 3 8.32 22.40 10.38
CA ASN A 3 8.99 22.96 9.20
C ASN A 3 8.79 21.99 8.03
N LEU A 4 7.79 22.25 7.20
CA LEU A 4 7.56 21.50 5.97
C LEU A 4 8.57 21.95 4.92
N THR A 5 9.49 21.06 4.54
CA THR A 5 10.40 21.28 3.41
C THR A 5 9.81 20.65 2.16
N PRO A 6 9.57 21.40 1.08
CA PRO A 6 9.05 20.82 -0.16
C PRO A 6 10.05 19.82 -0.74
N ARG A 7 9.59 18.61 -1.09
CA ARG A 7 10.43 17.58 -1.73
C ARG A 7 10.79 17.90 -3.19
N TYR A 8 10.03 18.81 -3.82
CA TYR A 8 10.29 19.31 -5.17
C TYR A 8 9.88 20.78 -5.23
N THR A 9 10.79 21.65 -5.63
CA THR A 9 10.58 23.12 -5.67
C THR A 9 10.58 23.68 -7.07
N SER A 10 11.19 22.98 -8.03
CA SER A 10 11.34 23.43 -9.40
C SER A 10 9.99 23.76 -10.05
N THR A 11 10.02 24.75 -10.93
CA THR A 11 8.89 25.22 -11.74
C THR A 11 9.14 25.06 -13.24
N ARG A 12 10.33 24.59 -13.63
CA ARG A 12 10.73 24.46 -15.04
C ARG A 12 10.46 23.05 -15.54
N ILE A 13 10.02 22.92 -16.79
CA ILE A 13 9.69 21.61 -17.39
C ILE A 13 10.96 20.76 -17.56
N ASP A 14 12.07 21.37 -17.97
CA ASP A 14 13.36 20.70 -18.21
C ASP A 14 13.98 20.10 -16.94
N GLU A 15 13.54 20.55 -15.77
CA GLU A 15 13.98 20.03 -14.48
C GLU A 15 13.09 18.89 -13.95
N LEU A 16 11.94 18.62 -14.58
CA LEU A 16 11.11 17.46 -14.23
C LEU A 16 11.74 16.17 -14.74
N PRO A 17 11.51 15.03 -14.05
CA PRO A 17 11.79 13.72 -14.62
C PRO A 17 11.24 13.61 -16.04
N ALA A 18 12.04 13.09 -16.98
CA ALA A 18 11.71 13.07 -18.41
C ALA A 18 10.31 12.50 -18.70
N LEU A 19 9.89 11.49 -17.93
CA LEU A 19 8.57 10.84 -18.05
C LEU A 19 7.40 11.73 -17.62
N LEU A 20 7.63 12.76 -16.80
CA LEU A 20 6.62 13.72 -16.36
C LEU A 20 6.57 14.99 -17.23
N GLN A 21 7.56 15.23 -18.09
CA GLN A 21 7.58 16.40 -18.97
C GLN A 21 6.38 16.47 -19.93
N PRO A 22 5.91 15.37 -20.55
CA PRO A 22 4.69 15.39 -21.38
C PRO A 22 3.44 15.76 -20.57
N LEU A 23 3.37 15.31 -19.31
CA LEU A 23 2.26 15.65 -18.41
C LEU A 23 2.27 17.14 -18.07
N ALA A 24 3.43 17.79 -18.01
CA ALA A 24 3.53 19.22 -17.69
C ALA A 24 2.82 20.11 -18.73
N ALA A 25 2.71 19.66 -19.99
CA ALA A 25 1.94 20.35 -21.03
C ALA A 25 0.42 20.31 -20.77
N GLN A 26 -0.08 19.28 -20.06
CA GLN A 26 -1.48 19.16 -19.69
C GLN A 26 -1.77 19.78 -18.31
N SER A 27 -0.87 19.52 -17.35
CA SER A 27 -0.95 20.04 -15.99
C SER A 27 0.43 20.05 -15.33
N MET A 28 1.05 21.23 -15.32
CA MET A 28 2.27 21.50 -14.58
C MET A 28 2.12 21.17 -13.08
N THR A 29 0.96 21.43 -12.50
CA THR A 29 0.69 21.13 -11.08
C THR A 29 0.76 19.64 -10.79
N LEU A 30 0.14 18.80 -11.63
CA LEU A 30 0.18 17.35 -11.45
C LEU A 30 1.60 16.79 -11.67
N ALA A 31 2.32 17.29 -12.69
CA ALA A 31 3.69 16.87 -12.94
C ALA A 31 4.61 17.18 -11.74
N ARG A 32 4.51 18.38 -11.15
CA ARG A 32 5.27 18.75 -9.95
C ARG A 32 4.87 17.93 -8.72
N LEU A 33 3.58 17.61 -8.58
CA LEU A 33 3.07 16.80 -7.47
C LEU A 33 3.60 15.36 -7.51
N TYR A 34 3.61 14.74 -8.70
CA TYR A 34 4.17 13.40 -8.89
C TYR A 34 5.68 13.39 -8.69
N ALA A 35 6.40 14.40 -9.21
CA ALA A 35 7.83 14.56 -8.95
C ALA A 35 8.12 14.70 -7.44
N ALA A 36 7.31 15.48 -6.71
CA ALA A 36 7.43 15.63 -5.26
C ALA A 36 7.16 14.34 -4.47
N ARG A 37 6.39 13.41 -5.04
CA ARG A 37 6.14 12.07 -4.47
C ARG A 37 7.19 11.03 -4.87
N GLY A 38 8.15 11.40 -5.73
CA GLY A 38 9.18 10.50 -6.22
C GLY A 38 8.70 9.54 -7.32
N ILE A 39 7.54 9.80 -7.92
CA ILE A 39 7.00 9.00 -9.02
C ILE A 39 7.84 9.26 -10.26
N VAL A 40 8.39 8.20 -10.82
CA VAL A 40 9.27 8.21 -11.99
C VAL A 40 8.71 7.37 -13.13
N GLN A 41 7.77 6.46 -12.88
CA GLN A 41 7.12 5.62 -13.89
C GLN A 41 5.58 5.65 -13.76
N PRO A 42 4.82 5.48 -14.86
CA PRO A 42 3.36 5.51 -14.81
C PRO A 42 2.71 4.37 -14.00
N ASP A 43 3.36 3.21 -13.94
CA ASP A 43 2.90 2.03 -13.20
C ASP A 43 2.91 2.23 -11.67
N GLU A 44 3.73 3.14 -11.15
CA GLU A 44 3.69 3.54 -9.73
C GLU A 44 2.40 4.27 -9.33
N LEU A 45 1.56 4.65 -10.30
CA LEU A 45 0.23 5.21 -10.07
C LEU A 45 -0.88 4.15 -10.15
N GLU A 46 -0.54 2.89 -10.38
CA GLU A 46 -1.51 1.79 -10.37
C GLU A 46 -2.10 1.63 -8.97
N THR A 47 -3.42 1.49 -8.90
CA THR A 47 -4.18 1.35 -7.65
C THR A 47 -4.98 0.06 -7.58
N GLN A 48 -4.95 -0.73 -8.65
CA GLN A 48 -5.58 -2.03 -8.70
C GLN A 48 -4.82 -3.06 -7.85
N LEU A 49 -5.58 -4.00 -7.28
CA LEU A 49 -5.04 -5.10 -6.48
C LEU A 49 -4.04 -5.97 -7.26
N ALA A 50 -4.13 -6.00 -8.60
CA ALA A 50 -3.21 -6.75 -9.46
C ALA A 50 -1.74 -6.27 -9.35
N GLY A 51 -1.51 -5.04 -8.88
CA GLY A 51 -0.17 -4.50 -8.65
C GLY A 51 0.43 -4.84 -7.29
N LEU A 52 -0.31 -5.52 -6.40
CA LEU A 52 0.22 -5.92 -5.10
C LEU A 52 1.24 -7.05 -5.24
N LEU A 53 2.22 -7.07 -4.34
CA LEU A 53 3.15 -8.19 -4.22
C LEU A 53 2.38 -9.47 -3.87
N PRO A 54 2.78 -10.64 -4.40
CA PRO A 54 2.19 -11.92 -4.04
C PRO A 54 2.25 -12.16 -2.53
N ALA A 55 1.14 -12.60 -1.95
CA ALA A 55 1.02 -12.80 -0.51
C ALA A 55 2.01 -13.86 0.00
N GLU A 56 2.39 -14.83 -0.84
CA GLU A 56 3.36 -15.89 -0.57
C GLU A 56 4.76 -15.35 -0.22
N GLN A 57 5.06 -14.10 -0.55
CA GLN A 57 6.32 -13.44 -0.20
C GLN A 57 6.34 -12.94 1.24
N LEU A 58 5.19 -12.90 1.93
CA LEU A 58 5.14 -12.55 3.34
C LEU A 58 5.86 -13.63 4.16
N LYS A 59 6.83 -13.19 4.96
CA LYS A 59 7.65 -14.08 5.78
C LYS A 59 6.77 -14.94 6.69
N GLY A 60 6.86 -16.26 6.53
CA GLY A 60 6.16 -17.24 7.37
C GLY A 60 4.67 -17.44 7.04
N ILE A 61 4.19 -16.89 5.92
CA ILE A 61 2.78 -16.96 5.55
C ILE A 61 2.31 -18.40 5.29
N ILE A 62 3.15 -19.23 4.66
CA ILE A 62 2.81 -20.62 4.34
C ILE A 62 2.63 -21.42 5.63
N GLU A 63 3.54 -21.27 6.59
CA GLU A 63 3.43 -21.92 7.89
C GLU A 63 2.23 -21.42 8.69
N ALA A 64 1.95 -20.11 8.66
CA ALA A 64 0.80 -19.52 9.35
C ALA A 64 -0.53 -20.02 8.79
N VAL A 65 -0.67 -20.07 7.46
CA VAL A 65 -1.87 -20.61 6.79
C VAL A 65 -2.06 -22.08 7.14
N ARG A 66 -1.00 -22.89 7.11
CA ARG A 66 -1.09 -24.32 7.50
C ARG A 66 -1.54 -24.50 8.96
N LEU A 67 -1.06 -23.67 9.89
CA LEU A 67 -1.50 -23.72 11.29
C LEU A 67 -2.99 -23.36 11.41
N LEU A 68 -3.43 -22.34 10.67
CA LEU A 68 -4.82 -21.90 10.69
C LEU A 68 -5.75 -22.95 10.08
N ASP A 69 -5.35 -23.57 8.97
CA ASP A 69 -6.06 -24.65 8.27
C ASP A 69 -6.32 -25.84 9.20
N VAL A 70 -5.27 -26.33 9.86
CA VAL A 70 -5.39 -27.41 10.87
C VAL A 70 -6.28 -27.00 12.04
N ALA A 71 -6.14 -25.78 12.55
CA ALA A 71 -6.96 -25.30 13.66
C ALA A 71 -8.45 -25.21 13.30
N ILE A 72 -8.78 -24.85 12.05
CA ILE A 72 -10.14 -24.84 11.53
C ILE A 72 -10.68 -26.27 11.43
N ASP A 73 -9.94 -27.18 10.78
CA ASP A 73 -10.34 -28.58 10.58
C ASP A 73 -10.58 -29.32 11.91
N GLU A 74 -9.73 -29.05 12.90
CA GLU A 74 -9.83 -29.66 14.23
C GLU A 74 -10.83 -28.94 15.16
N GLY A 75 -11.47 -27.85 14.71
CA GLY A 75 -12.44 -27.09 15.51
C GLY A 75 -11.83 -26.41 16.74
N GLN A 76 -10.57 -25.99 16.64
CA GLN A 76 -9.87 -25.32 17.73
C GLN A 76 -10.42 -23.90 17.95
N ARG A 77 -10.31 -23.39 19.18
CA ARG A 77 -10.64 -21.99 19.46
C ARG A 77 -9.52 -21.07 18.97
N ILE A 78 -9.86 -20.14 18.09
CA ILE A 78 -8.94 -19.15 17.54
C ILE A 78 -9.20 -17.79 18.21
N LEU A 79 -8.17 -17.22 18.84
CA LEU A 79 -8.22 -15.86 19.39
C LEU A 79 -7.51 -14.90 18.42
N ILE A 80 -8.22 -13.88 17.97
CA ILE A 80 -7.66 -12.82 17.12
C ILE A 80 -7.34 -11.61 18.00
N VAL A 81 -6.09 -11.13 17.94
CA VAL A 81 -5.61 -9.97 18.68
C VAL A 81 -5.05 -8.96 17.67
N GLY A 82 -5.67 -7.79 17.56
CA GLY A 82 -5.19 -6.68 16.75
C GLY A 82 -4.60 -5.54 17.59
N ASP A 83 -3.87 -4.64 16.94
CA ASP A 83 -3.37 -3.41 17.57
C ASP A 83 -4.51 -2.40 17.79
N PHE A 84 -4.27 -1.44 18.70
CA PHE A 84 -5.20 -0.37 19.06
C PHE A 84 -5.11 0.82 18.10
N ASP A 85 -5.26 0.56 16.81
CA ASP A 85 -5.46 1.60 15.81
C ASP A 85 -6.46 1.15 14.74
N CYS A 86 -6.69 2.00 13.74
CA CYS A 86 -7.64 1.71 12.68
C CYS A 86 -7.25 0.46 11.87
N ASP A 87 -5.95 0.26 11.62
CA ASP A 87 -5.45 -0.87 10.85
C ASP A 87 -5.66 -2.19 11.61
N GLY A 88 -5.29 -2.21 12.90
CA GLY A 88 -5.50 -3.35 13.79
C GLY A 88 -6.98 -3.70 13.99
N ALA A 89 -7.84 -2.69 14.18
CA ALA A 89 -9.28 -2.88 14.35
C ALA A 89 -9.96 -3.42 13.08
N THR A 90 -9.62 -2.88 11.90
CA THR A 90 -10.20 -3.33 10.63
C THR A 90 -9.71 -4.71 10.22
N SER A 91 -8.43 -5.01 10.44
CA SER A 91 -7.86 -6.35 10.23
C SER A 91 -8.51 -7.39 11.15
N THR A 92 -8.73 -7.06 12.43
CA THR A 92 -9.44 -7.95 13.37
C THR A 92 -10.87 -8.21 12.92
N ALA A 93 -11.61 -7.17 12.52
CA ALA A 93 -12.96 -7.32 12.02
C ALA A 93 -13.01 -8.19 10.74
N LEU A 94 -12.05 -8.02 9.83
CA LEU A 94 -11.93 -8.86 8.64
C LEU A 94 -11.71 -10.34 9.00
N MET A 95 -10.77 -10.62 9.91
CA MET A 95 -10.48 -11.98 10.37
C MET A 95 -11.68 -12.64 11.05
N MET A 96 -12.40 -11.89 11.90
CA MET A 96 -13.64 -12.37 12.50
C MET A 96 -14.64 -12.77 11.40
N ARG A 97 -14.88 -11.90 10.40
CA ARG A 97 -15.84 -12.19 9.33
C ARG A 97 -15.41 -13.39 8.47
N ALA A 98 -14.13 -13.55 8.20
CA ALA A 98 -13.62 -14.64 7.38
C ALA A 98 -13.68 -16.01 8.08
N LEU A 99 -13.45 -16.05 9.40
CA LEU A 99 -13.36 -17.29 10.17
C LEU A 99 -14.66 -17.72 10.85
N THR A 100 -15.71 -16.88 10.83
CA THR A 100 -17.03 -17.22 11.40
C THR A 100 -18.12 -17.42 10.36
N ALA A 101 -17.81 -17.32 9.07
CA ALA A 101 -18.76 -17.58 7.97
C ALA A 101 -18.98 -19.09 7.78
#